data_AF-A0A838WN24-F1
#
_entry.id   AF-A0A838WN24-F1
#
_cell.length_a   1.000
_cell.length_b   1.000
_cell.length_c   1.000
_cell.angle_alpha   90.00
_cell.angle_beta   90.00
_cell.angle_gamma   90.00
#
_symmetry.space_group_name_H-M   'P 1'
#
loop_
_entity.id
_entity.type
_entity.pdbx_description
1 polymer ?
#
loop_
_entity_poly.entity_id
_entity_poly.type
_entity_poly.pdbx_seq_one_letter_code
_entity_poly.pdbx_strand_id
1 'polypeptide(L)'
;EYLGVSYESTDIPGKLGTLIRKAMAKYGERAVVLVDEYDKPILDNIDNPPIAAEMREGLKNLYSVLKQQDANIQFIFMTGVTKFSKVSLFSGLNQLTDITISRDFSTICGYTQEDLEQTFAQHLQGVDWDKLRLWYNGYSWRGDSVYNPYDILLLETATRNNFTFFWAGNPLIFMILPHSDSSSLHS
;
A
#
# COMPACT_ATOMS: atom_id res chain seq x y z
N GLU A 1 13.82 2.64 -20.10
CA GLU A 1 13.97 1.18 -20.28
C GLU A 1 14.79 0.59 -19.14
N TYR A 2 14.17 0.13 -18.06
CA TYR A 2 14.93 -0.43 -16.91
C TYR A 2 15.11 -1.95 -16.97
N LEU A 3 14.24 -2.67 -17.70
CA LEU A 3 14.32 -4.13 -17.81
C LEU A 3 15.15 -4.61 -19.03
N GLY A 4 15.51 -3.70 -19.94
CA GLY A 4 16.25 -4.02 -21.17
C GLY A 4 15.52 -5.05 -22.03
N VAL A 5 14.22 -4.82 -22.24
CA VAL A 5 13.27 -5.69 -22.93
C VAL A 5 12.50 -4.83 -23.94
N SER A 6 12.48 -5.24 -25.20
CA SER A 6 11.70 -4.59 -26.26
C SER A 6 10.26 -5.12 -26.32
N TYR A 7 9.31 -4.30 -26.76
CA TYR A 7 7.91 -4.70 -26.99
C TYR A 7 7.45 -4.32 -28.41
N GLU A 8 6.60 -5.15 -29.00
CA GLU A 8 6.04 -4.94 -30.36
C GLU A 8 4.54 -4.57 -30.36
N SER A 9 3.86 -4.70 -29.20
CA SER A 9 2.44 -4.33 -29.09
C SER A 9 2.26 -2.81 -29.07
N THR A 10 1.16 -2.36 -29.67
CA THR A 10 0.79 -0.95 -29.82
C THR A 10 -0.03 -0.44 -28.63
N ASP A 11 -0.79 -1.31 -27.96
CA ASP A 11 -1.68 -1.01 -26.85
C ASP A 11 -1.03 -1.24 -25.46
N ILE A 12 -1.48 -0.52 -24.44
CA ILE A 12 -0.91 -0.59 -23.07
C ILE A 12 -1.01 -2.02 -22.48
N PRO A 13 -2.16 -2.72 -22.55
CA PRO A 13 -2.28 -4.10 -22.08
C PRO A 13 -1.25 -5.05 -22.73
N GLY A 14 -1.13 -5.05 -24.06
CA GLY A 14 -0.19 -5.91 -24.75
C GLY A 14 1.28 -5.59 -24.46
N LYS A 15 1.61 -4.30 -24.22
CA LYS A 15 2.94 -3.89 -23.74
C LYS A 15 3.27 -4.48 -22.38
N LEU A 16 2.34 -4.37 -21.42
CA LEU A 16 2.51 -4.92 -20.06
C LEU A 16 2.71 -6.44 -20.11
N GLY A 17 1.89 -7.15 -20.89
CA GLY A 17 1.98 -8.61 -21.01
C GLY A 17 3.31 -9.05 -21.64
N THR A 18 3.74 -8.35 -22.68
CA THR A 18 5.04 -8.61 -23.32
C THR A 18 6.19 -8.35 -22.37
N LEU A 19 6.12 -7.29 -21.57
CA LEU A 19 7.13 -6.93 -20.58
C LEU A 19 7.31 -8.05 -19.55
N ILE A 20 6.21 -8.53 -18.96
CA ILE A 20 6.24 -9.58 -17.93
C ILE A 20 6.79 -10.88 -18.51
N ARG A 21 6.28 -11.32 -19.67
CA ARG A 21 6.72 -12.55 -20.33
C ARG A 21 8.21 -12.51 -20.67
N LYS A 22 8.68 -11.41 -21.25
CA LYS A 22 10.09 -11.28 -21.66
C LYS A 22 11.02 -11.05 -20.46
N ALA A 23 10.55 -10.40 -19.39
CA ALA A 23 11.32 -10.29 -18.15
C ALA A 23 11.57 -11.69 -17.56
N MET A 24 10.53 -12.52 -17.46
CA MET A 24 10.69 -13.91 -17.01
C MET A 24 11.65 -14.68 -17.92
N ALA A 25 11.47 -14.60 -19.24
CA ALA A 25 12.36 -15.30 -20.18
C ALA A 25 13.83 -14.85 -20.10
N LYS A 26 14.10 -13.58 -19.75
CA LYS A 26 15.45 -13.03 -19.66
C LYS A 26 16.13 -13.35 -18.33
N TYR A 27 15.40 -13.24 -17.22
CA TYR A 27 15.96 -13.38 -15.88
C TYR A 27 15.75 -14.77 -15.28
N GLY A 28 14.92 -15.61 -15.89
CA GLY A 28 14.62 -16.97 -15.42
C GLY A 28 13.72 -17.03 -14.19
N GLU A 29 13.22 -15.89 -13.72
CA GLU A 29 12.40 -15.79 -12.51
C GLU A 29 11.04 -15.16 -12.80
N ARG A 30 10.02 -15.60 -12.05
CA ARG A 30 8.67 -15.05 -12.13
C ARG A 30 8.68 -13.60 -11.60
N ALA A 31 7.96 -12.72 -12.27
CA ALA A 31 7.90 -11.31 -11.93
C ALA A 31 7.08 -11.03 -10.66
N VAL A 32 7.49 -10.05 -9.87
CA VAL A 32 6.66 -9.44 -8.83
C VAL A 32 6.07 -8.16 -9.39
N VAL A 33 4.76 -7.99 -9.26
CA VAL A 33 4.05 -6.78 -9.73
C VAL A 33 3.53 -6.00 -8.52
N LEU A 34 4.00 -4.77 -8.37
CA LEU A 34 3.53 -3.83 -7.34
C LEU A 34 2.71 -2.74 -8.04
N VAL A 35 1.46 -2.56 -7.62
CA VAL A 35 0.58 -1.52 -8.13
C VAL A 35 0.18 -0.62 -6.99
N ASP A 36 0.69 0.61 -7.01
CA ASP A 36 0.28 1.62 -6.06
C ASP A 36 -0.95 2.39 -6.55
N GLU A 37 -1.76 2.84 -5.60
CA GLU A 37 -3.01 3.60 -5.81
C GLU A 37 -3.87 3.08 -6.98
N TYR A 38 -4.18 1.78 -6.99
CA TYR A 38 -4.82 1.12 -8.14
C TYR A 38 -6.16 1.73 -8.56
N ASP A 39 -6.82 2.45 -7.65
CA ASP A 39 -8.14 3.05 -7.81
C ASP A 39 -8.12 4.57 -8.05
N LYS A 40 -6.95 5.22 -7.98
CA LYS A 40 -6.82 6.68 -8.15
C LYS A 40 -7.48 7.21 -9.43
N PRO A 41 -7.31 6.61 -10.62
CA PRO A 41 -7.93 7.15 -11.84
C PRO A 41 -9.46 7.18 -11.79
N ILE A 42 -10.08 6.26 -11.05
CA ILE A 42 -11.53 6.22 -10.85
C ILE A 42 -11.94 7.29 -9.84
N LEU A 43 -11.20 7.40 -8.73
CA LEU A 43 -11.48 8.35 -7.65
C LEU A 43 -11.35 9.80 -8.11
N ASP A 44 -10.32 10.12 -8.91
CA ASP A 44 -10.11 11.46 -9.46
C ASP A 44 -11.25 11.92 -10.39
N ASN A 45 -12.06 10.98 -10.90
CA ASN A 45 -13.16 11.23 -11.81
C ASN A 45 -14.53 10.86 -11.22
N ILE A 46 -14.64 10.68 -9.90
CA ILE A 46 -15.88 10.19 -9.26
C ILE A 46 -17.08 11.11 -9.51
N ASP A 47 -16.85 12.41 -9.68
CA ASP A 47 -17.87 13.42 -10.00
C ASP A 47 -18.28 13.44 -11.48
N ASN A 48 -17.59 12.67 -12.33
CA ASN A 48 -17.90 12.52 -13.76
C ASN A 48 -18.13 11.04 -14.11
N PRO A 49 -19.37 10.52 -13.93
CA PRO A 49 -19.66 9.10 -14.08
C PRO A 49 -19.29 8.48 -15.44
N PRO A 50 -19.50 9.16 -16.59
CA PRO A 50 -19.02 8.66 -17.88
C PRO A 50 -17.50 8.42 -17.92
N ILE A 51 -16.70 9.38 -17.45
CA ILE A 51 -15.23 9.25 -17.44
C ILE A 51 -14.80 8.18 -16.42
N ALA A 52 -15.39 8.15 -15.23
CA ALA A 52 -15.09 7.11 -14.24
C ALA A 52 -15.39 5.69 -14.76
N ALA A 53 -16.45 5.53 -15.57
CA ALA A 53 -16.78 4.26 -16.21
C ALA A 53 -15.75 3.87 -17.28
N GLU A 54 -15.30 4.82 -18.11
CA GLU A 54 -14.23 4.60 -19.09
C GLU A 54 -12.91 4.21 -18.42
N MET A 55 -12.51 4.95 -17.36
CA MET A 55 -11.31 4.64 -16.58
C MET A 55 -11.38 3.25 -15.96
N ARG A 56 -12.54 2.88 -15.42
CA ARG A 56 -12.76 1.54 -14.87
C ARG A 56 -12.58 0.45 -15.92
N GLU A 57 -13.11 0.63 -17.13
CA GLU A 57 -12.97 -0.36 -18.20
C GLU A 57 -11.52 -0.44 -18.70
N GLY A 58 -10.84 0.70 -18.84
CA GLY A 58 -9.41 0.75 -19.18
C GLY A 58 -8.54 0.00 -18.17
N LEU A 59 -8.76 0.24 -16.86
CA LEU A 59 -8.04 -0.44 -15.78
C LEU A 59 -8.36 -1.94 -15.73
N LYS A 60 -9.63 -2.32 -15.94
CA LYS A 60 -10.03 -3.73 -16.02
C LYS A 60 -9.30 -4.45 -17.16
N ASN A 61 -9.20 -3.82 -18.33
CA ASN A 61 -8.45 -4.36 -19.47
C ASN A 61 -6.96 -4.48 -19.16
N LEU A 62 -6.36 -3.47 -18.50
CA LEU A 62 -4.97 -3.51 -18.08
C LEU A 62 -4.70 -4.66 -17.10
N TYR A 63 -5.51 -4.81 -16.05
CA TYR A 63 -5.32 -5.84 -15.04
C TYR A 63 -5.70 -7.24 -15.53
N SER A 64 -6.53 -7.37 -16.57
CA SER A 64 -6.82 -8.66 -17.21
C SER A 64 -5.56 -9.35 -17.75
N VAL A 65 -4.55 -8.57 -18.15
CA VAL A 65 -3.26 -9.06 -18.62
C VAL A 65 -2.48 -9.76 -17.51
N LEU A 66 -2.56 -9.25 -16.29
CA LEU A 66 -1.89 -9.86 -15.14
C LEU A 66 -2.39 -11.30 -14.93
N LYS A 67 -3.70 -11.52 -15.08
CA LYS A 67 -4.30 -12.87 -15.04
C LYS A 67 -3.77 -13.77 -16.16
N GLN A 68 -3.63 -13.24 -17.37
CA GLN A 68 -3.10 -14.01 -18.51
C GLN A 68 -1.61 -14.36 -18.33
N GLN A 69 -0.90 -13.61 -17.49
CA GLN A 69 0.52 -13.80 -17.18
C GLN A 69 0.76 -14.52 -15.85
N ASP A 70 -0.26 -15.17 -15.25
CA ASP A 70 -0.14 -15.86 -13.96
C ASP A 70 1.05 -16.82 -13.87
N ALA A 71 1.30 -17.61 -14.92
CA ALA A 71 2.46 -18.52 -14.98
C ALA A 71 3.83 -17.81 -14.92
N ASN A 72 3.88 -16.52 -15.28
CA ASN A 72 5.07 -15.68 -15.31
C ASN A 72 5.16 -14.74 -14.11
N ILE A 73 4.19 -14.74 -13.20
CA ILE A 73 4.10 -13.85 -12.05
C ILE A 73 4.20 -14.67 -10.77
N GLN A 74 5.00 -14.19 -9.82
CA GLN A 74 5.15 -14.81 -8.51
C GLN A 74 4.00 -14.39 -7.58
N PHE A 75 3.76 -13.08 -7.50
CA PHE A 75 2.59 -12.49 -6.84
C PHE A 75 2.35 -11.07 -7.34
N ILE A 76 1.16 -10.56 -7.06
CA ILE A 76 0.74 -9.17 -7.32
C ILE A 76 0.38 -8.56 -5.97
N PHE A 77 0.95 -7.40 -5.66
CA PHE A 77 0.60 -6.62 -4.48
C PHE A 77 0.04 -5.28 -4.93
N MET A 78 -1.14 -4.92 -4.40
CA MET A 78 -1.86 -3.73 -4.83
C MET A 78 -2.29 -2.92 -3.61
N THR A 79 -2.05 -1.61 -3.64
CA THR A 79 -2.46 -0.64 -2.62
C THR A 79 -3.45 0.35 -3.21
N GLY A 80 -4.37 0.84 -2.38
CA GLY A 80 -5.43 1.75 -2.81
C GLY A 80 -6.28 2.18 -1.62
N VAL A 81 -7.25 3.06 -1.88
CA VAL A 81 -8.05 3.69 -0.81
C VAL A 81 -9.39 2.98 -0.63
N THR A 82 -9.98 2.43 -1.70
CA THR A 82 -11.38 2.00 -1.74
C THR A 82 -11.57 0.54 -2.09
N LYS A 83 -12.28 -0.18 -1.20
CA LYS A 83 -12.70 -1.57 -1.43
C LYS A 83 -13.73 -1.72 -2.55
N PHE A 84 -14.53 -0.69 -2.83
CA PHE A 84 -15.52 -0.73 -3.91
C PHE A 84 -14.86 -0.86 -5.29
N SER A 85 -13.74 -0.16 -5.50
CA SER A 85 -12.94 -0.27 -6.71
C SER A 85 -12.40 -1.68 -6.89
N LYS A 86 -12.04 -2.37 -5.79
CA LYS A 86 -11.65 -3.79 -5.85
C LYS A 86 -12.77 -4.67 -6.44
N VAL A 87 -13.99 -4.56 -5.92
CA VAL A 87 -15.12 -5.40 -6.38
C VAL A 87 -15.45 -5.12 -7.85
N SER A 88 -15.41 -3.86 -8.27
CA SER A 88 -15.76 -3.48 -9.64
C SER A 88 -14.67 -3.83 -10.67
N LEU A 89 -13.39 -3.60 -10.36
CA LEU A 89 -12.25 -3.91 -11.24
C LEU A 89 -11.98 -5.41 -11.34
N PHE A 90 -12.23 -6.15 -10.25
CA PHE A 90 -11.77 -7.51 -10.09
C PHE A 90 -12.89 -8.53 -9.94
N SER A 91 -14.13 -8.16 -10.30
CA SER A 91 -15.27 -9.10 -10.38
C SER A 91 -14.97 -10.34 -11.24
N GLY A 92 -14.01 -10.28 -12.17
CA GLY A 92 -13.51 -11.42 -12.96
C GLY A 92 -12.17 -12.03 -12.50
N LEU A 93 -11.51 -11.47 -11.48
CA LEU A 93 -10.28 -12.00 -10.87
C LEU A 93 -10.64 -12.72 -9.56
N ASN A 94 -10.75 -14.03 -9.62
CA ASN A 94 -11.10 -14.88 -8.48
C ASN A 94 -9.92 -15.19 -7.53
N GLN A 95 -8.77 -14.53 -7.70
CA GLN A 95 -7.51 -14.87 -7.01
C GLN A 95 -6.98 -13.75 -6.10
N LEU A 96 -7.77 -12.71 -5.82
CA LEU A 96 -7.34 -11.59 -4.98
C LEU A 96 -7.76 -11.78 -3.52
N THR A 97 -6.77 -12.06 -2.66
CA THR A 97 -6.97 -12.04 -1.20
C THR A 97 -7.00 -10.59 -0.69
N ASP A 98 -8.04 -10.22 0.07
CA ASP A 98 -8.04 -8.94 0.82
C ASP A 98 -7.27 -9.13 2.12
N ILE A 99 -6.08 -8.52 2.22
CA ILE A 99 -5.26 -8.58 3.44
C ILE A 99 -5.34 -7.30 4.29
N THR A 100 -6.16 -6.31 3.90
CA THR A 100 -6.22 -4.97 4.51
C THR A 100 -6.38 -4.99 6.03
N ILE A 101 -7.12 -5.98 6.56
CA ILE A 101 -7.42 -6.13 7.99
C ILE A 101 -6.99 -7.50 8.54
N SER A 102 -6.05 -8.16 7.85
CA SER A 102 -5.50 -9.43 8.27
C SER A 102 -4.54 -9.24 9.44
N ARG A 103 -4.69 -10.07 10.48
CA ARG A 103 -3.76 -10.05 11.62
C ARG A 103 -2.34 -10.46 11.21
N ASP A 104 -2.22 -11.40 10.28
CA ASP A 104 -0.91 -11.89 9.81
C ASP A 104 -0.10 -10.80 9.08
N PHE A 105 -0.77 -9.72 8.66
CA PHE A 105 -0.17 -8.58 7.97
C PHE A 105 -0.35 -7.28 8.79
N SER A 106 -0.62 -7.37 10.09
CA SER A 106 -0.92 -6.19 10.92
C SER A 106 0.23 -5.20 11.03
N THR A 107 1.46 -5.68 10.86
CA THR A 107 2.68 -4.89 10.98
C THR A 107 3.22 -4.40 9.63
N ILE A 108 2.63 -4.80 8.50
CA ILE A 108 3.22 -4.55 7.15
C ILE A 108 3.39 -3.07 6.80
N CYS A 109 2.58 -2.19 7.40
CA CYS A 109 2.59 -0.74 7.14
C CYS A 109 3.31 0.08 8.22
N GLY A 110 4.07 -0.55 9.12
CA GLY A 110 4.77 0.15 10.17
C GLY A 110 5.98 -0.59 10.70
N TYR A 111 6.64 0.01 11.69
CA TYR A 111 7.74 -0.61 12.40
C TYR A 111 7.25 -1.14 13.73
N THR A 112 7.68 -2.34 14.11
CA THR A 112 7.49 -2.85 15.47
C THR A 112 8.51 -2.23 16.41
N GLN A 113 8.33 -2.43 17.72
CA GLN A 113 9.37 -2.06 18.69
C GLN A 113 10.70 -2.73 18.35
N GLU A 114 10.65 -4.01 17.98
CA GLU A 114 11.83 -4.80 17.66
C GLU A 114 12.58 -4.22 16.46
N ASP A 115 11.86 -3.79 15.42
CA ASP A 115 12.46 -3.12 14.26
C ASP A 115 13.23 -1.86 14.67
N LEU A 116 12.65 -1.04 15.56
CA LEU A 116 13.30 0.18 16.04
C LEU A 116 14.55 -0.11 16.89
N GLU A 117 14.48 -1.12 17.76
CA GLU A 117 15.56 -1.48 18.67
C GLU A 117 16.70 -2.25 17.98
N GLN A 118 16.42 -2.98 16.90
CA GLN A 118 17.43 -3.80 16.22
C GLN A 118 17.94 -3.13 14.93
N THR A 119 17.03 -2.67 14.08
CA THR A 119 17.37 -2.14 12.75
C THR A 119 17.72 -0.66 12.81
N PHE A 120 16.97 0.13 13.60
CA PHE A 120 17.14 1.58 13.70
C PHE A 120 17.90 2.05 14.95
N ALA A 121 18.40 1.14 15.79
CA ALA A 121 19.04 1.50 17.06
C ALA A 121 20.18 2.52 16.91
N GLN A 122 20.97 2.42 15.83
CA GLN A 122 22.05 3.37 15.55
C GLN A 122 21.54 4.78 15.23
N HIS A 123 20.36 4.88 14.62
CA HIS A 123 19.73 6.14 14.23
C HIS A 123 18.91 6.76 15.37
N LEU A 124 18.55 5.97 16.38
CA LEU A 124 17.73 6.37 17.52
C LEU A 124 18.53 6.49 18.84
N GLN A 125 19.84 6.72 18.74
CA GLN A 125 20.68 6.90 19.93
C GLN A 125 20.27 8.15 20.72
N GLY A 126 20.11 7.99 22.04
CA GLY A 126 19.71 9.08 22.94
C GLY A 126 18.21 9.42 22.91
N VAL A 127 17.41 8.66 22.16
CA VAL A 127 15.95 8.77 22.19
C VAL A 127 15.40 8.18 23.50
N ASP A 128 14.44 8.89 24.08
CA ASP A 128 13.67 8.40 25.22
C ASP A 128 12.58 7.44 24.69
N TRP A 129 12.82 6.14 24.86
CA TRP A 129 11.94 5.08 24.35
C TRP A 129 10.53 5.12 24.93
N ASP A 130 10.37 5.54 26.19
CA ASP A 130 9.06 5.65 26.82
C ASP A 130 8.25 6.78 26.19
N LYS A 131 8.89 7.92 25.89
CA LYS A 131 8.25 9.01 25.15
C LYS A 131 7.96 8.64 23.71
N LEU A 132 8.90 7.97 23.03
CA LEU A 132 8.70 7.51 21.66
C LEU A 132 7.48 6.58 21.58
N ARG A 133 7.38 5.62 22.50
CA ARG A 133 6.25 4.71 22.60
C ARG A 133 4.96 5.46 22.89
N LEU A 134 4.97 6.40 23.83
CA LEU A 134 3.77 7.16 24.21
C LEU A 134 3.23 8.01 23.06
N TRP A 135 4.10 8.60 22.24
CA TRP A 135 3.70 9.56 21.21
C TRP A 135 3.47 8.94 19.85
N TYR A 136 4.18 7.85 19.52
CA TYR A 136 4.24 7.32 18.15
C TYR A 136 3.86 5.85 18.02
N ASN A 137 3.75 5.10 19.12
CA ASN A 137 3.21 3.73 19.08
C ASN A 137 1.70 3.77 19.23
N GLY A 138 0.96 3.09 18.36
CA GLY A 138 -0.50 3.00 18.48
C GLY A 138 -1.25 2.79 17.18
N TYR A 139 -0.58 2.78 16.04
CA TYR A 139 -1.20 2.42 14.78
C TYR A 139 -1.47 0.92 14.77
N SER A 140 -2.75 0.52 14.78
CA SER A 140 -3.15 -0.88 14.67
C SER A 140 -4.47 -0.97 13.92
N TRP A 141 -4.50 -1.81 12.89
CA TRP A 141 -5.71 -2.09 12.12
C TRP A 141 -6.38 -3.39 12.57
N ARG A 142 -5.60 -4.33 13.13
CA ARG A 142 -6.00 -5.57 13.82
C ARG A 142 -4.75 -6.39 14.14
N GLY A 143 -4.39 -6.54 15.41
CA GLY A 143 -3.18 -7.28 15.82
C GLY A 143 -2.20 -6.33 16.50
N ASP A 144 -0.91 -6.51 16.23
CA ASP A 144 0.14 -5.74 16.89
C ASP A 144 0.07 -4.26 16.54
N SER A 145 0.43 -3.41 17.51
CA SER A 145 0.63 -1.98 17.29
C SER A 145 1.98 -1.74 16.64
N VAL A 146 2.00 -0.83 15.67
CA VAL A 146 3.21 -0.38 15.00
C VAL A 146 3.40 1.12 15.14
N TYR A 147 4.65 1.52 14.96
CA TYR A 147 5.08 2.89 14.76
C TYR A 147 4.87 3.28 13.30
N ASN A 148 4.37 4.49 13.08
CA ASN A 148 4.28 5.08 11.75
C ASN A 148 5.70 5.33 11.19
N PRO A 149 6.08 4.75 10.04
CA PRO A 149 7.42 4.90 9.47
C PRO A 149 7.82 6.36 9.23
N TYR A 150 6.86 7.21 8.83
CA TYR A 150 7.12 8.61 8.55
C TYR A 150 7.52 9.37 9.81
N ASP A 151 6.85 9.11 10.94
CA ASP A 151 7.15 9.78 12.20
C ASP A 151 8.55 9.39 12.72
N ILE A 152 8.95 8.13 12.53
CA ILE A 152 10.29 7.64 12.88
C ILE A 152 11.37 8.29 12.01
N LEU A 153 11.15 8.39 10.69
CA LEU A 153 12.04 9.10 9.77
C LEU A 153 12.16 10.59 10.12
N LEU A 154 11.04 11.22 10.50
CA LEU A 154 11.04 12.60 10.97
C LEU A 154 11.84 12.75 12.27
N LEU A 155 11.77 11.79 13.17
CA LEU A 155 12.54 11.82 14.41
C LEU A 155 14.05 11.66 14.15
N GLU A 156 14.46 10.82 13.21
CA GLU A 156 15.86 10.73 12.77
C GLU A 156 16.35 12.04 12.13
N THR A 157 15.52 12.69 11.32
CA THR A 157 15.91 13.96 10.68
C THR A 157 15.84 15.15 11.63
N ALA A 158 14.89 15.18 12.57
CA ALA A 158 14.70 16.22 13.58
C ALA A 158 15.63 16.07 14.78
N THR A 159 16.24 14.92 15.03
CA THR A 159 17.35 14.79 16.01
C THR A 159 18.59 15.60 15.59
N ARG A 160 18.61 16.20 14.38
CA ARG A 160 19.54 17.28 14.00
C ARG A 160 19.13 18.68 14.48
N ASN A 161 17.92 18.88 15.02
CA ASN A 161 17.49 20.07 15.76
C ASN A 161 16.09 19.88 16.40
N ASN A 162 16.07 19.50 17.68
CA ASN A 162 14.94 19.52 18.63
C ASN A 162 13.68 18.69 18.27
N PHE A 163 13.25 17.87 19.24
CA PHE A 163 11.94 17.23 19.29
C PHE A 163 10.83 18.28 19.11
N THR A 164 10.36 18.42 17.88
CA THR A 164 9.21 19.27 17.56
C THR A 164 8.06 18.36 17.19
N PHE A 165 6.94 18.50 17.91
CA PHE A 165 5.68 17.84 17.59
C PHE A 165 5.27 18.20 16.17
N PHE A 166 5.57 17.33 15.22
CA PHE A 166 5.31 17.57 13.82
C PHE A 166 4.06 16.78 13.39
N TRP A 167 2.89 17.27 13.80
CA TRP A 167 1.65 16.99 13.08
C TRP A 167 1.63 17.81 11.78
N ALA A 168 2.55 17.53 10.85
CA ALA A 168 2.53 18.17 9.53
C ALA A 168 2.03 17.21 8.46
N GLY A 169 0.71 17.14 8.32
CA GLY A 169 0.07 17.72 7.14
C GLY A 169 0.46 17.17 5.76
N ASN A 170 0.76 15.88 5.62
CA ASN A 170 0.52 15.17 4.36
C ASN A 170 -0.67 14.24 4.55
N PRO A 171 -1.78 14.41 3.81
CA PRO A 171 -2.94 13.55 3.95
C PRO A 171 -2.69 12.23 3.23
N LEU A 172 -1.89 11.35 3.84
CA LEU A 172 -2.28 9.94 3.85
C LEU A 172 -3.19 9.75 5.05
N ILE A 173 -4.35 10.39 4.95
CA ILE A 173 -5.47 10.18 5.82
C ILE A 173 -5.94 8.73 5.59
N PHE A 174 -5.52 7.81 6.45
CA PHE A 174 -6.38 6.69 6.84
C PHE A 174 -7.21 7.15 8.04
N MET A 175 -8.12 8.10 7.82
CA MET A 175 -9.16 8.41 8.80
C MET A 175 -10.26 7.38 8.64
N ILE A 176 -10.20 6.34 9.47
CA ILE A 176 -11.39 5.59 9.87
C ILE A 176 -11.67 6.05 11.29
N LEU A 177 -12.72 6.86 11.46
CA LEU A 177 -13.26 7.19 12.77
C LEU A 177 -13.63 5.88 13.48
N PRO A 178 -13.09 5.56 14.66
CA PRO A 178 -13.64 4.48 15.45
C PRO A 178 -15.06 4.86 15.84
N HIS A 179 -16.03 4.00 15.50
CA HIS A 179 -17.37 4.08 16.06
C HIS A 179 -17.23 3.88 17.58
N SER A 180 -17.43 4.94 18.36
CA SER A 180 -17.60 4.83 19.79
C SER A 180 -18.98 4.23 20.06
N ASP A 181 -19.04 2.93 20.34
CA ASP A 181 -20.16 2.35 21.08
C ASP A 181 -20.06 2.86 22.53
N SER A 182 -20.78 3.93 22.84
CA SER A 182 -21.11 4.30 24.22
C SER A 182 -22.45 3.68 24.57
N SER A 183 -22.44 2.40 24.93
CA SER A 183 -23.53 1.76 25.69
C SER A 183 -23.08 1.50 27.13
N SER A 184 -23.13 2.55 27.94
CA SER A 184 -23.44 2.44 29.38
C SER A 184 -23.53 3.83 29.99
N LEU A 185 -24.74 4.26 30.35
CA LEU A 185 -25.03 4.90 31.63
C LEU A 185 -26.55 4.84 31.83
N HIS A 186 -26.95 3.80 32.56
CA HIS A 186 -28.19 3.80 33.32
C HIS A 186 -28.15 4.95 34.34
N SER A 187 -29.12 5.87 34.23
CA SER A 187 -30.02 6.34 35.30
C SER A 187 -30.78 7.55 34.79
#